data_AF-A0A367YNP9-F1
#
_entry.id   AF-A0A367YNP9-F1
#
_cell.length_a   1.000
_cell.length_b   1.000
_cell.length_c   1.000
_cell.angle_alpha   90.00
_cell.angle_beta   90.00
_cell.angle_gamma   90.00
#
_symmetry.space_group_name_H-M   'P 1'
#
loop_
_entity.id
_entity.type
_entity.pdbx_description
1 polymer ?
#
loop_
_entity_poly.entity_id
_entity_poly.type
_entity_poly.pdbx_seq_one_letter_code
_entity_poly.pdbx_strand_id
1 'polypeptide(L)'
;MPVGELPWNDGSIEPNNTALTYLILNSNIHFTEPQVYKTLNLSPDNPSHTSVYQQLLQIVQSAAKSLYNNTHIEDLRGYPLSNIQYLSFMIADIYPEMFYCPVWIREELECDNSESVLVRKKTIDTVSWILKRCRYNEMWIITYLLKQEFNKVVGTD
;
A
#
# COMPACT_ATOMS: atom_id res chain seq x y z
N MET A 1 -10.48 -37.06 -6.62
CA MET A 1 -11.07 -35.77 -7.05
C MET A 1 -9.92 -34.87 -7.46
N PRO A 2 -9.84 -34.39 -8.71
CA PRO A 2 -8.82 -33.43 -9.07
C PRO A 2 -9.18 -32.11 -8.41
N VAL A 3 -8.26 -31.59 -7.61
CA VAL A 3 -8.34 -30.24 -7.04
C VAL A 3 -8.26 -29.30 -8.24
N GLY A 4 -9.35 -28.60 -8.53
CA GLY A 4 -9.36 -27.56 -9.56
C GLY A 4 -8.26 -26.56 -9.25
N GLU A 5 -7.38 -26.34 -10.22
CA GLU A 5 -6.33 -25.35 -10.13
C GLU A 5 -6.97 -23.98 -9.84
N LEU A 6 -6.57 -23.38 -8.73
CA LEU A 6 -6.88 -22.00 -8.41
C LEU A 6 -6.39 -21.12 -9.58
N PRO A 7 -7.16 -20.12 -10.04
CA PRO A 7 -6.80 -19.29 -11.19
C PRO A 7 -5.64 -18.31 -10.91
N TRP A 8 -4.91 -18.48 -9.81
CA TRP A 8 -3.79 -17.62 -9.40
C TRP A 8 -2.42 -18.18 -9.79
N ASN A 9 -2.35 -19.02 -10.82
CA ASN A 9 -1.08 -19.53 -11.34
C ASN A 9 -0.71 -18.90 -12.70
N ASP A 10 -1.09 -17.63 -12.92
CA ASP A 10 -0.29 -16.79 -13.82
C ASP A 10 0.94 -16.34 -13.03
N GLY A 11 2.10 -16.85 -13.43
CA GLY A 11 3.39 -16.75 -12.74
C GLY A 11 4.00 -15.35 -12.75
N SER A 12 3.23 -14.35 -12.32
CA SER A 12 3.74 -13.04 -11.92
C SER A 12 3.46 -12.84 -10.43
N ILE A 13 4.13 -13.64 -9.59
CA ILE A 13 4.67 -13.05 -8.37
C ILE A 13 5.67 -12.03 -8.87
N GLU A 14 5.20 -10.84 -9.26
CA GLU A 14 6.10 -9.71 -9.48
C GLU A 14 6.93 -9.64 -8.20
N PRO A 15 8.26 -9.80 -8.28
CA PRO A 15 9.09 -9.69 -7.09
C PRO A 15 8.71 -8.36 -6.46
N ASN A 16 8.28 -8.37 -5.18
CA ASN A 16 7.82 -7.20 -4.42
C ASN A 16 8.52 -5.97 -4.98
N ASN A 17 7.84 -5.24 -5.86
CA ASN A 17 8.54 -4.23 -6.62
C ASN A 17 8.91 -3.18 -5.59
N THR A 18 10.19 -3.08 -5.25
CA THR A 18 10.71 -2.09 -4.30
C THR A 18 11.40 -0.96 -5.03
N ALA A 19 11.24 -0.87 -6.36
CA ALA A 19 11.96 0.09 -7.18
C ALA A 19 11.55 1.51 -6.80
N LEU A 20 10.25 1.76 -6.58
CA LEU A 20 9.79 3.08 -6.18
C LEU A 20 10.25 3.42 -4.77
N THR A 21 10.18 2.46 -3.86
CA THR A 21 10.72 2.58 -2.50
C THR A 21 12.21 2.98 -2.53
N TYR A 22 13.02 2.27 -3.32
CA TYR A 22 14.43 2.59 -3.54
C TYR A 22 14.63 3.99 -4.11
N LEU A 23 13.85 4.37 -5.14
CA LEU A 23 13.94 5.67 -5.77
C LEU A 23 13.63 6.80 -4.78
N ILE A 24 12.57 6.67 -3.97
CA ILE A 24 12.22 7.67 -2.97
C ILE A 24 13.33 7.83 -1.93
N LEU A 25 13.88 6.72 -1.43
CA LEU A 25 14.96 6.73 -0.44
C LEU A 25 16.24 7.37 -1.00
N ASN A 26 16.54 7.19 -2.27
CA ASN A 26 17.73 7.77 -2.91
C ASN A 26 17.49 9.14 -3.55
N SER A 27 16.25 9.58 -3.68
CA SER A 27 15.92 10.88 -4.27
C SER A 27 16.21 12.04 -3.30
N ASN A 28 16.67 13.17 -3.83
CA ASN A 28 16.76 14.44 -3.09
C ASN A 28 15.51 15.30 -3.32
N ILE A 29 14.36 14.68 -3.58
CA ILE A 29 13.11 15.39 -3.82
C ILE A 29 12.57 15.86 -2.48
N HIS A 30 12.21 17.14 -2.41
CA HIS A 30 11.54 17.74 -1.26
C HIS A 30 10.19 18.29 -1.70
N PHE A 31 9.12 17.66 -1.21
CA PHE A 31 7.76 18.18 -1.35
C PHE A 31 7.48 19.20 -0.25
N THR A 32 6.89 20.33 -0.64
CA THR A 32 6.35 21.29 0.31
C THR A 32 5.08 20.76 0.94
N GLU A 33 4.71 21.24 2.14
CA GLU A 33 3.50 20.80 2.82
C GLU A 33 2.24 20.92 1.94
N PRO A 34 1.99 22.02 1.20
CA PRO A 34 0.85 22.09 0.27
C PRO A 34 0.87 21.02 -0.83
N GLN A 35 2.06 20.61 -1.30
CA GLN A 35 2.18 19.53 -2.29
C GLN A 35 1.84 18.18 -1.67
N VAL A 36 2.25 17.93 -0.42
CA VAL A 36 1.88 16.70 0.31
C VAL A 36 0.37 16.64 0.52
N TYR A 37 -0.25 17.73 0.96
CA TYR A 37 -1.71 17.83 1.10
C TYR A 37 -2.41 17.52 -0.23
N LYS A 38 -1.96 18.15 -1.33
CA LYS A 38 -2.51 17.90 -2.66
C LYS A 38 -2.34 16.45 -3.10
N THR A 39 -1.18 15.83 -2.86
CA THR A 39 -0.94 14.42 -3.17
C THR A 39 -1.88 13.52 -2.40
N LEU A 40 -2.10 13.77 -1.11
CA LEU A 40 -3.02 13.02 -0.26
C LEU A 40 -4.51 13.36 -0.51
N ASN A 41 -4.80 14.23 -1.48
CA ASN A 41 -6.14 14.75 -1.77
C ASN A 41 -6.81 15.40 -0.54
N LEU A 42 -5.99 16.06 0.28
CA LEU A 42 -6.40 16.83 1.44
C LEU A 42 -6.41 18.33 1.12
N SER A 43 -7.31 19.06 1.77
CA SER A 43 -7.41 20.53 1.67
C SER A 43 -6.97 21.15 2.99
N PRO A 44 -6.01 22.09 2.98
CA PRO A 44 -5.51 22.73 4.19
C PRO A 44 -6.54 23.67 4.85
N ASP A 45 -7.55 24.12 4.09
CA ASP A 45 -8.61 25.00 4.59
C ASP A 45 -9.62 24.25 5.47
N ASN A 46 -9.64 22.91 5.39
CA ASN A 46 -10.56 22.09 6.17
C ASN A 46 -9.87 21.58 7.46
N PRO A 47 -10.35 21.98 8.66
CA PRO A 47 -9.73 21.58 9.93
C PRO A 47 -9.74 20.05 10.15
N SER A 48 -10.70 19.33 9.57
CA SER A 48 -10.78 17.87 9.67
C SER A 48 -9.62 17.21 8.91
N HIS A 49 -9.30 17.72 7.72
CA HIS A 49 -8.20 17.22 6.92
C HIS A 49 -6.85 17.49 7.58
N THR A 50 -6.69 18.67 8.18
CA THR A 50 -5.50 19.01 8.97
C THR A 50 -5.33 18.05 10.16
N SER A 51 -6.41 17.73 10.87
CA SER A 51 -6.37 16.76 11.98
C SER A 51 -5.96 15.36 11.51
N VAL A 52 -6.54 14.87 10.42
CA VAL A 52 -6.19 13.56 9.84
C VAL A 52 -4.72 13.53 9.41
N TYR A 53 -4.24 14.58 8.75
CA TYR A 53 -2.84 14.68 8.35
C TYR A 53 -1.89 14.67 9.55
N GLN A 54 -2.22 15.41 10.61
CA GLN A 54 -1.42 15.42 11.83
C GLN A 54 -1.37 14.04 12.52
N GLN A 55 -2.49 13.32 12.56
CA GLN A 55 -2.53 11.96 13.12
C GLN A 55 -1.68 10.99 12.28
N LEU A 56 -1.79 11.04 10.95
CA LEU A 56 -0.94 10.27 10.05
C LEU A 56 0.54 10.55 10.32
N LEU A 57 0.90 11.84 10.43
CA LEU A 57 2.28 12.24 10.69
C LEU A 57 2.79 11.74 12.04
N GLN A 58 1.95 11.78 13.09
CA GLN A 58 2.30 11.22 14.41
C GLN A 58 2.58 9.72 14.35
N ILE A 59 1.79 8.96 13.59
CA ILE A 59 2.01 7.53 13.40
C ILE A 59 3.33 7.28 12.68
N VAL A 60 3.60 8.01 11.60
CA VAL A 60 4.86 7.91 10.84
C VAL A 60 6.06 8.28 11.74
N GLN A 61 5.95 9.33 12.55
CA GLN A 61 6.96 9.72 13.53
C GLN A 61 7.21 8.64 14.58
N SER A 62 6.14 8.04 15.11
CA SER A 62 6.24 6.94 16.07
C SER A 62 6.92 5.72 15.45
N ALA A 63 6.58 5.39 14.20
CA ALA A 63 7.21 4.32 13.45
C ALA A 63 8.70 4.61 13.23
N ALA A 64 9.06 5.82 12.80
CA ALA A 64 10.45 6.23 12.60
C ALA A 64 11.27 6.14 13.90
N LYS A 65 10.74 6.64 15.02
CA LYS A 65 11.38 6.52 16.35
C LYS A 65 11.57 5.07 16.77
N SER A 66 10.54 4.24 16.60
CA SER A 66 10.61 2.82 16.95
C SER A 66 11.65 2.09 16.10
N LEU A 67 11.72 2.43 14.81
CA LEU A 67 12.69 1.87 13.88
C LEU A 67 14.12 2.21 14.34
N TYR A 68 14.39 3.49 14.61
CA TYR A 68 15.69 3.96 15.07
C TYR A 68 16.10 3.33 16.40
N ASN A 69 15.24 3.36 17.42
CA ASN A 69 15.52 2.81 18.75
C ASN A 69 15.84 1.30 18.72
N ASN A 70 15.24 0.56 17.79
CA ASN A 70 15.42 -0.89 17.71
C ASN A 70 16.69 -1.31 16.96
N THR A 71 17.24 -0.49 16.06
CA THR A 71 18.37 -0.91 15.21
C THR A 71 19.61 -0.01 15.31
N HIS A 72 19.45 1.23 15.77
CA HIS A 72 20.49 2.27 15.80
C HIS A 72 21.14 2.54 14.43
N ILE A 73 20.41 2.29 13.34
CA ILE A 73 20.86 2.60 11.99
C ILE A 73 20.68 4.10 11.72
N GLU A 74 21.73 4.78 11.28
CA GLU A 74 21.74 6.23 11.04
C GLU A 74 21.05 6.64 9.73
N ASP A 75 20.93 5.74 8.75
CA ASP A 75 20.29 6.03 7.47
C ASP A 75 19.23 4.96 7.14
N LEU A 76 18.03 5.41 6.81
CA LEU A 76 16.94 4.53 6.40
C LEU A 76 17.32 3.64 5.20
N ARG A 77 18.29 4.05 4.37
CA ARG A 77 18.86 3.23 3.28
C ARG A 77 19.56 1.96 3.75
N GLY A 78 19.98 1.89 5.01
CA GLY A 78 20.58 0.69 5.62
C GLY A 78 19.57 -0.43 5.89
N TYR A 79 18.26 -0.16 5.76
CA TYR A 79 17.23 -1.15 6.01
C TYR A 79 16.81 -1.92 4.74
N PRO A 80 16.35 -3.17 4.91
CA PRO A 80 15.74 -3.92 3.81
C PRO A 80 14.55 -3.14 3.22
N LEU A 81 14.62 -2.86 1.91
CA LEU A 81 13.58 -2.10 1.20
C LEU A 81 12.19 -2.72 1.31
N SER A 82 12.12 -4.06 1.32
CA SER A 82 10.89 -4.81 1.53
C SER A 82 10.23 -4.49 2.88
N ASN A 83 11.04 -4.27 3.92
CA ASN A 83 10.52 -3.97 5.26
C ASN A 83 10.02 -2.53 5.34
N ILE A 84 10.72 -1.59 4.69
CA ILE A 84 10.26 -0.20 4.57
C ILE A 84 8.94 -0.16 3.82
N GLN A 85 8.87 -0.85 2.68
CA GLN A 85 7.64 -0.94 1.90
C GLN A 85 6.51 -1.56 2.72
N TYR A 86 6.76 -2.68 3.40
CA TYR A 86 5.79 -3.33 4.27
C TYR A 86 5.27 -2.39 5.37
N LEU A 87 6.17 -1.64 6.03
CA LEU A 87 5.80 -0.64 7.01
C LEU A 87 4.92 0.48 6.41
N SER A 88 5.24 0.93 5.19
CA SER A 88 4.42 1.91 4.48
C SER A 88 3.01 1.39 4.22
N PHE A 89 2.85 0.12 3.84
CA PHE A 89 1.54 -0.51 3.70
C PHE A 89 0.79 -0.64 5.03
N MET A 90 1.46 -1.05 6.11
CA MET A 90 0.84 -1.12 7.43
C MET A 90 0.30 0.23 7.90
N ILE A 91 1.02 1.33 7.63
CA ILE A 91 0.55 2.67 7.95
C ILE A 91 -0.63 3.06 7.05
N ALA A 92 -0.59 2.70 5.75
CA ALA A 92 -1.69 2.95 4.82
C ALA A 92 -3.00 2.26 5.24
N ASP A 93 -2.90 1.06 5.81
CA ASP A 93 -4.04 0.25 6.24
C ASP A 93 -4.83 0.88 7.40
N ILE A 94 -4.23 1.80 8.15
CA ILE A 94 -4.92 2.58 9.20
C ILE A 94 -5.92 3.57 8.58
N TYR A 95 -5.63 4.09 7.38
CA TYR A 95 -6.46 5.08 6.68
C TYR A 95 -6.86 4.57 5.29
N PRO A 96 -7.66 3.50 5.21
CA PRO A 96 -7.88 2.81 3.95
C PRO A 96 -8.57 3.67 2.90
N GLU A 97 -9.42 4.62 3.32
CA GLU A 97 -10.14 5.53 2.41
C GLU A 97 -9.20 6.53 1.72
N MET A 98 -8.08 6.87 2.36
CA MET A 98 -7.07 7.79 1.81
C MET A 98 -6.14 7.09 0.83
N PHE A 99 -5.82 5.83 1.06
CA PHE A 99 -4.76 5.13 0.32
C PHE A 99 -5.29 4.05 -0.65
N TYR A 100 -6.55 3.65 -0.54
CA TYR A 100 -7.17 2.68 -1.43
C TYR A 100 -8.40 3.24 -2.15
N CYS A 101 -8.65 2.71 -3.34
CA CYS A 101 -9.85 2.96 -4.12
C CYS A 101 -10.62 1.63 -4.28
N PRO A 102 -11.92 1.57 -3.95
CA PRO A 102 -12.72 0.39 -4.21
C PRO A 102 -12.92 0.22 -5.71
N VAL A 103 -12.48 -0.90 -6.26
CA VAL A 103 -12.66 -1.27 -7.67
C VAL A 103 -13.63 -2.44 -7.73
N TRP A 104 -14.72 -2.25 -8.46
CA TRP A 104 -15.68 -3.31 -8.75
C TRP A 104 -15.10 -4.23 -9.81
N ILE A 105 -14.87 -5.48 -9.44
CA ILE A 105 -14.46 -6.54 -10.36
C ILE A 105 -15.68 -7.39 -10.66
N ARG A 106 -15.87 -7.69 -11.94
CA ARG A 106 -16.83 -8.69 -12.41
C ARG A 106 -16.02 -9.86 -12.91
N GLU A 107 -16.17 -11.00 -12.28
CA GLU A 107 -15.56 -12.24 -12.74
C GLU A 107 -16.69 -13.17 -13.24
N GLU A 108 -16.47 -13.73 -14.42
CA GLU A 108 -17.35 -14.74 -15.01
C GLU A 108 -16.83 -16.10 -14.55
N LEU A 109 -17.57 -16.75 -13.66
CA LEU A 109 -17.28 -18.09 -13.20
C LEU A 109 -18.06 -19.08 -14.06
N GLU A 110 -17.34 -19.97 -14.75
CA GLU A 110 -17.96 -21.13 -15.38
C GLU A 110 -18.40 -22.11 -14.29
N CYS A 111 -19.72 -22.27 -14.13
CA CYS A 111 -20.29 -23.20 -13.18
C CYS A 111 -20.78 -24.45 -13.94
N ASP A 112 -20.17 -25.60 -13.63
CA ASP A 112 -20.48 -26.88 -14.26
C ASP A 112 -21.56 -27.60 -13.44
N ASN A 113 -22.81 -27.14 -13.54
CA ASN A 113 -23.94 -27.75 -12.87
C ASN A 113 -24.40 -28.99 -13.65
N SER A 114 -23.76 -30.15 -13.41
CA SER A 114 -24.22 -31.42 -13.97
C SER A 114 -24.12 -32.58 -12.97
N GLU A 115 -25.28 -33.13 -12.61
CA GLU A 115 -25.38 -34.42 -11.87
C GLU A 115 -25.12 -35.63 -12.79
N SER A 116 -24.93 -35.43 -14.10
CA SER A 116 -24.73 -36.49 -15.09
C SER A 116 -23.85 -36.05 -16.27
N VAL A 117 -22.90 -36.90 -16.66
CA VAL A 117 -21.93 -36.68 -17.76
C VAL A 117 -22.61 -36.47 -19.12
N LEU A 118 -23.84 -36.96 -19.30
CA LEU A 118 -24.58 -36.90 -20.56
C LEU A 118 -25.35 -35.57 -20.75
N VAL A 119 -25.45 -34.72 -19.71
CA VAL A 119 -26.16 -33.44 -19.76
C VAL A 119 -25.30 -32.36 -19.09
N ARG A 120 -24.14 -32.05 -19.69
CA ARG A 120 -23.36 -30.88 -19.26
C ARG A 120 -24.00 -29.62 -19.84
N LYS A 121 -24.66 -28.84 -18.97
CA LYS A 121 -25.12 -27.49 -19.30
C LYS A 121 -24.17 -26.50 -18.65
N LYS A 122 -23.30 -25.88 -19.44
CA LYS A 122 -22.45 -24.78 -18.95
C LYS A 122 -23.32 -23.57 -18.67
N THR A 123 -23.31 -23.11 -17.42
CA THR A 123 -23.89 -21.83 -17.02
C THR A 123 -22.77 -20.89 -16.61
N ILE A 124 -22.74 -19.69 -17.19
CA ILE A 124 -21.79 -18.65 -16.83
C ILE A 124 -22.47 -17.78 -15.77
N ASP A 125 -21.95 -17.82 -14.55
CA ASP A 125 -22.42 -16.98 -13.46
C ASP A 125 -21.47 -15.78 -13.32
N THR A 126 -22.00 -14.56 -13.37
CA THR A 126 -21.21 -13.35 -13.13
C THR A 126 -21.22 -13.03 -11.64
N VAL A 127 -20.07 -13.12 -10.98
CA VAL A 127 -19.90 -12.68 -9.59
C VAL A 127 -19.24 -11.31 -9.58
N SER A 128 -19.67 -10.45 -8.66
CA SER A 128 -19.03 -9.15 -8.46
C SER A 128 -18.52 -9.01 -7.04
N TRP A 129 -17.30 -8.48 -6.90
CA TRP A 129 -16.71 -8.14 -5.60
C TRP A 129 -15.90 -6.85 -5.68
N ILE A 130 -15.58 -6.30 -4.51
CA ILE A 130 -14.82 -5.06 -4.36
C ILE A 130 -13.37 -5.42 -4.05
N LEU A 131 -12.45 -5.05 -4.94
CA LEU A 131 -11.01 -5.10 -4.68
C LEU A 131 -10.53 -3.73 -4.20
N LYS A 132 -9.73 -3.69 -3.13
CA LYS A 132 -9.05 -2.46 -2.70
C LYS A 132 -7.79 -2.27 -3.54
N ARG A 133 -7.83 -1.36 -4.51
CA ARG A 133 -6.66 -1.01 -5.32
C ARG A 133 -5.91 0.15 -4.67
N CYS A 134 -4.59 0.03 -4.54
CA CYS A 134 -3.75 1.11 -4.03
C CYS A 134 -3.89 2.36 -4.91
N ARG A 135 -4.12 3.52 -4.30
CA ARG A 135 -4.12 4.82 -5.00
C ARG A 135 -2.72 5.28 -5.38
N TYR A 136 -1.72 4.86 -4.59
CA TYR A 136 -0.31 5.19 -4.80
C TYR A 136 0.46 3.89 -5.00
N ASN A 137 1.25 3.81 -6.06
CA ASN A 137 2.14 2.68 -6.29
C ASN A 137 3.11 2.55 -5.09
N GLU A 138 3.28 1.34 -4.58
CA GLU A 138 4.16 1.01 -3.44
C GLU A 138 4.00 1.91 -2.19
N MET A 139 2.86 2.60 -2.02
CA MET A 139 2.65 3.57 -0.94
C MET A 139 3.78 4.60 -0.80
N TRP A 140 4.33 5.05 -1.93
CA TRP A 140 5.53 5.89 -1.97
C TRP A 140 5.44 7.17 -1.14
N ILE A 141 4.25 7.74 -1.00
CA ILE A 141 4.05 8.98 -0.23
C ILE A 141 4.29 8.73 1.27
N ILE A 142 3.94 7.55 1.78
CA ILE A 142 4.23 7.16 3.16
C ILE A 142 5.72 6.87 3.31
N THR A 143 6.34 6.17 2.35
CA THR A 143 7.79 5.96 2.33
C THR A 143 8.56 7.29 2.35
N TYR A 144 8.07 8.29 1.61
CA TYR A 144 8.62 9.64 1.61
C TYR A 144 8.50 10.31 2.99
N LEU A 145 7.30 10.30 3.59
CA LEU A 145 7.09 10.86 4.93
C LEU A 145 7.97 10.16 5.98
N LEU A 146 8.07 8.83 5.90
CA LEU A 146 8.91 8.03 6.79
C LEU A 146 10.38 8.43 6.68
N LYS A 147 10.90 8.60 5.46
CA LYS A 147 12.27 9.10 5.23
C LYS A 147 12.48 10.47 5.89
N GLN A 148 11.55 11.39 5.71
CA GLN A 148 11.67 12.73 6.29
C GLN A 148 11.68 12.69 7.83
N GLU A 149 10.74 11.97 8.42
CA GLU A 149 10.65 11.87 9.89
C GLU A 149 11.82 11.09 10.48
N PHE A 150 12.31 10.05 9.80
CA PHE A 150 13.50 9.30 10.23
C PHE A 150 14.75 10.19 10.26
N ASN A 151 14.97 10.98 9.21
CA ASN A 151 16.11 11.91 9.18
C ASN A 151 16.02 12.98 10.29
N LYS A 152 14.80 13.40 10.66
CA LYS A 152 14.60 14.31 11.80
C LYS A 152 14.98 13.64 13.12
N VAL A 153 14.60 12.38 13.32
CA VAL A 153 14.92 11.61 14.53
C VAL A 153 16.43 11.44 14.69
N VAL A 154 17.13 11.01 13.64
CA VAL A 154 18.58 10.82 13.67
C VAL A 154 19.32 12.15 13.87
N GLY A 155 18.84 13.23 13.23
CA GLY A 155 19.44 14.56 13.38
C GLY A 155 19.15 15.29 14.69
N THR A 156 18.37 14.68 15.61
CA THR A 156 18.06 15.25 16.93
C THR A 156 18.85 14.65 18.10
N ASP A 157 19.71 13.65 17.85
CA ASP A 157 20.71 13.17 18.81
C ASP A 157 22.05 13.94 18.67
#